data_AF-A0A972G8L1-F1
#
_entry.id   AF-A0A972G8L1-F1
#
_cell.length_a   1.000
_cell.length_b   1.000
_cell.length_c   1.000
_cell.angle_alpha   90.00
_cell.angle_beta   90.00
_cell.angle_gamma   90.00
#
_symmetry.space_group_name_H-M   'P 1'
#
loop_
_entity.id
_entity.type
_entity.pdbx_description
1 polymer ?
#
loop_
_entity_poly.entity_id
_entity_poly.type
_entity_poly.pdbx_seq_one_letter_code
_entity_poly.pdbx_strand_id
1 'polypeptide(L)'
;MASSEAAIAAQAEVLIPRSMAGDKGKYFLLESRKKDGIVRALHKRVGVDSIGYTRTETNCATMEMRELGYSEESPTAIKENPTQWFELVPGSSKSDLANFVCK
;
A
#
# COMPACT_ATOMS: atom_id res chain seq x y z
N MET A 1 6.09 -34.38 16.29
CA MET A 1 6.38 -32.93 16.22
C MET A 1 5.69 -32.42 14.96
N ALA A 2 4.57 -31.72 15.09
CA ALA A 2 3.80 -31.25 13.95
C ALA A 2 4.42 -29.96 13.42
N SER A 3 4.91 -29.99 12.19
CA SER A 3 5.31 -28.80 11.44
C SER A 3 4.05 -27.99 11.13
N SER A 4 3.85 -26.89 11.85
CA SER A 4 2.92 -25.83 11.45
C SER A 4 3.68 -24.84 10.58
N GLU A 5 3.97 -25.23 9.34
CA GLU A 5 4.20 -24.25 8.28
C GLU A 5 2.86 -23.53 8.09
N ALA A 6 2.79 -22.30 8.60
CA ALA A 6 1.66 -21.44 8.35
C ALA A 6 1.51 -21.33 6.82
N ALA A 7 0.45 -21.93 6.30
CA ALA A 7 0.01 -21.72 4.94
C ALA A 7 -0.32 -20.22 4.81
N ILE A 8 0.69 -19.44 4.42
CA ILE A 8 0.48 -18.11 3.87
C ILE A 8 -0.34 -18.37 2.62
N ALA A 9 -1.66 -18.22 2.72
CA ALA A 9 -2.51 -18.11 1.55
C ALA A 9 -1.84 -17.07 0.66
N ALA A 10 -1.44 -17.47 -0.55
CA ALA A 10 -0.84 -16.58 -1.53
C ALA A 10 -1.89 -15.50 -1.85
N GLN A 11 -1.86 -14.39 -1.12
CA GLN A 11 -2.62 -13.21 -1.47
C GLN A 11 -2.07 -12.76 -2.81
N ALA A 12 -2.93 -12.73 -3.82
CA ALA A 12 -2.54 -12.33 -5.16
C ALA A 12 -2.05 -10.87 -5.10
N GLU A 13 -0.73 -10.70 -5.20
CA GLU A 13 -0.12 -9.38 -5.16
C GLU A 13 -0.15 -8.78 -6.56
N VAL A 14 -0.65 -7.55 -6.68
CA VAL A 14 -0.74 -6.87 -7.97
C VAL A 14 0.34 -5.81 -8.06
N LEU A 15 1.22 -5.93 -9.06
CA LEU A 15 2.26 -4.93 -9.29
C LEU A 15 1.62 -3.58 -9.63
N ILE A 16 2.01 -2.54 -8.90
CA ILE A 16 1.62 -1.15 -9.15
C ILE A 16 2.70 -0.55 -10.07
N PRO A 17 2.37 -0.21 -11.34
CA PRO A 17 3.32 0.39 -12.25
C PRO A 17 3.76 1.76 -11.74
N ARG A 18 5.06 2.06 -11.87
CA ARG A 18 5.60 3.38 -11.56
C ARG A 18 5.52 4.29 -12.78
N SER A 19 5.06 5.52 -12.59
CA SER A 19 5.01 6.57 -13.62
C SER A 19 6.35 7.24 -13.86
N MET A 20 7.24 7.24 -12.85
CA MET A 20 8.57 7.84 -12.92
C MET A 20 9.67 6.82 -12.63
N ALA A 21 10.71 6.82 -13.47
CA ALA A 21 11.92 6.03 -13.26
C ALA A 21 12.82 6.71 -12.23
N GLY A 22 13.33 5.96 -11.25
CA GLY A 22 14.29 6.47 -10.27
C GLY A 22 14.27 5.73 -8.93
N ASP A 23 13.10 5.22 -8.52
CA ASP A 23 13.05 4.28 -7.40
C ASP A 23 13.34 2.86 -7.89
N LYS A 24 14.31 2.20 -7.25
CA LYS A 24 14.64 0.79 -7.48
C LYS A 24 13.65 -0.16 -6.80
N GLY A 25 12.78 0.37 -5.94
CA GLY A 25 11.73 -0.37 -5.26
C GLY A 25 10.59 -0.78 -6.18
N LYS A 26 10.06 -1.98 -5.97
CA LYS A 26 8.82 -2.46 -6.60
C LYS A 26 7.66 -2.30 -5.64
N TYR A 27 6.50 -1.92 -6.16
CA TYR A 27 5.31 -1.65 -5.36
C TYR A 27 4.22 -2.64 -5.71
N PHE A 28 3.58 -3.20 -4.69
CA PHE A 28 2.53 -4.20 -4.87
C PHE A 28 1.32 -3.86 -4.02
N LEU A 29 0.13 -3.94 -4.61
CA LEU A 29 -1.13 -3.92 -3.90
C LEU A 29 -1.40 -5.34 -3.36
N LEU A 30 -1.69 -5.43 -2.07
CA LEU A 30 -2.01 -6.69 -1.39
C LEU A 30 -3.51 -6.82 -1.14
N GLU A 31 -4.15 -5.70 -0.78
CA GLU A 31 -5.58 -5.64 -0.52
C GLU A 31 -6.10 -4.24 -0.84
N SER A 32 -7.31 -4.14 -1.39
CA SER A 32 -8.04 -2.88 -1.52
C SER A 32 -9.52 -3.08 -1.26
N ARG A 33 -10.14 -2.16 -0.51
CA ARG A 33 -11.59 -2.09 -0.33
C ARG A 33 -12.06 -0.67 -0.49
N LYS A 34 -13.15 -0.48 -1.24
CA LYS A 34 -13.78 0.83 -1.46
C LYS A 34 -15.03 0.96 -0.61
N LYS A 35 -15.17 2.08 0.10
CA LYS A 35 -16.36 2.44 0.86
C LYS A 35 -16.55 3.96 0.80
N ASP A 36 -17.74 4.41 0.42
CA ASP A 36 -18.12 5.83 0.42
C ASP A 36 -17.13 6.74 -0.35
N GLY A 37 -16.62 6.26 -1.50
CA GLY A 37 -15.64 7.00 -2.32
C GLY A 37 -14.20 6.98 -1.78
N ILE A 38 -13.97 6.42 -0.59
CA ILE A 38 -12.66 6.22 0.02
C ILE A 38 -12.20 4.79 -0.22
N VAL A 39 -10.99 4.63 -0.77
CA VAL A 39 -10.35 3.33 -0.94
C VAL A 39 -9.33 3.12 0.15
N ARG A 40 -9.52 2.09 0.99
CA ARG A 40 -8.53 1.61 1.93
C ARG A 40 -7.68 0.54 1.25
N ALA A 41 -6.37 0.77 1.20
CA ALA A 41 -5.43 -0.13 0.55
C ALA A 41 -4.36 -0.60 1.54
N LEU A 42 -3.99 -1.87 1.44
CA LEU A 42 -2.76 -2.43 1.99
C LEU A 42 -1.82 -2.66 0.82
N HIS A 43 -0.64 -2.06 0.86
CA HIS A 43 0.38 -2.22 -0.17
C HIS A 43 1.73 -2.47 0.49
N LYS A 44 2.66 -3.02 -0.30
CA LYS A 44 4.05 -3.15 0.10
C LYS A 44 4.99 -2.54 -0.91
N ARG A 45 6.11 -2.04 -0.41
CA ARG A 45 7.28 -1.67 -1.20
C ARG A 45 8.38 -2.70 -0.94
N VAL A 46 8.86 -3.36 -1.99
CA VAL A 46 10.04 -4.22 -1.96
C VAL A 46 11.22 -3.39 -2.44
N GLY A 47 12.02 -2.90 -1.50
CA GLY A 47 13.28 -2.19 -1.76
C GLY A 47 14.45 -3.16 -1.93
N VAL A 48 15.66 -2.60 -1.96
CA VAL A 48 16.91 -3.39 -1.99
C VAL A 48 17.18 -4.04 -0.63
N ASP A 49 17.01 -3.27 0.44
CA ASP A 49 17.40 -3.68 1.80
C ASP A 49 16.22 -4.08 2.69
N SER A 50 15.00 -3.63 2.37
CA SER A 50 13.82 -3.84 3.21
C SER A 50 12.52 -3.98 2.41
N ILE A 51 11.54 -4.62 3.05
CA ILE A 51 10.16 -4.65 2.62
C ILE A 51 9.35 -3.82 3.62
N GLY A 52 8.67 -2.80 3.13
CA GLY A 52 7.79 -1.96 3.94
C GLY A 52 6.33 -2.21 3.58
N TYR A 53 5.49 -2.47 4.58
CA TYR A 53 4.04 -2.60 4.44
C TYR A 53 3.37 -1.34 4.94
N THR A 54 2.49 -0.77 4.14
CA THR A 54 1.78 0.46 4.47
C THR A 54 0.29 0.29 4.21
N ARG A 55 -0.50 0.75 5.16
CA ARG A 55 -1.95 0.86 5.01
C ARG A 55 -2.32 2.31 4.77
N THR A 56 -3.16 2.56 3.77
CA THR A 56 -3.55 3.91 3.35
C THR A 56 -5.05 4.00 3.14
N GLU A 57 -5.57 5.21 3.21
CA GLU A 57 -6.89 5.56 2.67
C GLU A 57 -6.72 6.64 1.62
N THR A 58 -7.43 6.50 0.50
CA THR A 58 -7.40 7.43 -0.64
C THR A 58 -8.82 7.88 -0.93
N ASN A 59 -9.07 9.18 -0.91
CA ASN A 59 -10.33 9.74 -1.38
C ASN A 59 -10.25 9.92 -2.90
N CYS A 60 -10.97 9.09 -3.66
CA CYS A 60 -10.91 9.13 -5.12
C CYS A 60 -11.64 10.33 -5.74
N ALA A 61 -12.43 11.09 -4.96
CA ALA A 61 -13.07 12.31 -5.43
C ALA A 61 -12.12 13.53 -5.34
N THR A 62 -11.31 13.60 -4.28
CA THR A 62 -10.37 14.72 -4.06
C THR A 62 -8.93 14.40 -4.43
N MET A 63 -8.62 13.12 -4.67
CA MET A 63 -7.25 12.62 -4.88
C MET A 63 -6.31 12.94 -3.70
N GLU A 64 -6.86 12.96 -2.49
CA GLU A 64 -6.10 13.06 -1.25
C GLU A 64 -5.89 11.67 -0.63
N MET A 65 -4.82 11.54 0.16
CA MET A 65 -4.48 10.31 0.86
C MET A 65 -4.15 10.58 2.32
N ARG A 66 -4.36 9.58 3.18
CA ARG A 66 -3.72 9.49 4.49
C ARG A 66 -3.08 8.12 4.67
N GLU A 67 -1.96 8.09 5.38
CA GLU A 67 -1.36 6.84 5.82
C GLU A 67 -2.01 6.46 7.14
N LEU A 68 -2.47 5.21 7.25
CA LEU A 68 -3.04 4.67 8.48
C LEU A 68 -1.94 4.05 9.36
N GLY A 69 -0.86 3.55 8.78
CA GLY A 69 0.26 2.99 9.53
C GLY A 69 1.26 2.25 8.64
N TYR A 70 2.38 1.87 9.24
CA TYR A 70 3.52 1.24 8.60
C TYR A 70 4.11 0.12 9.47
N SER A 71 4.67 -0.90 8.82
CA SER A 71 5.51 -1.92 9.47
C SER A 71 6.46 -2.55 8.45
N GLU A 72 7.67 -2.92 8.88
CA GLU A 72 8.60 -3.75 8.10
C GLU A 72 8.50 -5.24 8.45
N GLU A 73 7.77 -5.58 9.53
CA GLU A 73 7.64 -6.96 10.00
C GLU A 73 6.59 -7.72 9.18
N SER A 74 5.36 -7.20 9.13
CA SER A 74 4.25 -7.82 8.42
C SER A 74 3.04 -6.89 8.29
N PRO A 75 2.07 -7.21 7.41
CA PRO A 75 0.79 -6.49 7.36
C PRO A 75 -0.01 -6.50 8.67
N THR A 76 0.11 -7.56 9.46
CA THR A 76 -0.63 -7.71 10.73
C THR A 76 0.03 -6.96 11.88
N ALA A 77 1.32 -6.63 11.76
CA ALA A 77 2.07 -5.84 12.73
C ALA A 77 1.87 -4.31 12.57
N ILE A 78 1.10 -3.87 11.57
CA ILE A 78 0.79 -2.45 11.38
C ILE A 78 -0.05 -1.94 12.55
N LYS A 79 0.50 -0.99 13.30
CA LYS A 79 -0.23 -0.23 14.31
C LYS A 79 -0.81 1.03 13.67
N GLU A 80 -2.12 1.20 13.75
CA GLU A 80 -2.77 2.34 13.11
C GLU A 80 -2.60 3.62 13.92
N ASN A 81 -2.00 4.62 13.29
CA ASN A 81 -1.89 5.99 13.76
C ASN A 81 -2.07 6.92 12.54
N PRO A 82 -3.32 7.22 12.16
CA PRO A 82 -3.61 7.91 10.91
C PRO A 82 -2.97 9.30 10.84
N THR A 83 -2.32 9.59 9.72
CA THR A 83 -1.88 10.94 9.39
C THR A 83 -3.05 11.85 9.06
N GLN A 84 -2.80 13.16 9.00
CA GLN A 84 -3.71 14.06 8.30
C GLN A 84 -3.81 13.66 6.82
N TRP A 85 -4.93 14.04 6.19
CA TRP A 85 -5.08 13.97 4.75
C TRP A 85 -4.08 14.92 4.09
N PHE A 86 -3.48 14.48 2.99
CA PHE A 86 -2.51 15.24 2.22
C PHE A 86 -2.74 15.07 0.73
N GLU A 87 -2.35 16.10 -0.02
CA GLU A 87 -2.34 16.09 -1.47
C GLU A 87 -1.22 15.20 -2.01
N LEU A 88 -1.52 14.51 -3.11
CA LEU A 88 -0.57 13.61 -3.75
C LEU A 88 0.35 14.38 -4.70
N VAL A 89 1.66 14.24 -4.50
CA VAL A 89 2.66 14.78 -5.42
C VAL A 89 2.67 13.93 -6.72
N PRO A 90 2.44 14.52 -7.90
CA PRO A 90 2.48 13.78 -9.17
C PRO A 90 3.81 13.05 -9.39
N GLY A 91 3.74 11.80 -9.86
CA GLY A 91 4.91 10.94 -10.08
C GLY A 91 5.43 10.22 -8.83
N SER A 92 4.93 10.58 -7.63
CA SER A 92 5.25 9.86 -6.39
C SER A 92 4.62 8.47 -6.36
N SER A 93 5.18 7.55 -5.57
CA SER A 93 4.63 6.20 -5.41
C SER A 93 3.22 6.20 -4.84
N LYS A 94 2.91 7.18 -4.00
CA LYS A 94 1.58 7.40 -3.45
C LYS A 94 0.60 7.87 -4.53
N SER A 95 1.03 8.76 -5.42
CA SER A 95 0.20 9.18 -6.55
C SER A 95 -0.09 8.02 -7.51
N ASP A 96 0.88 7.15 -7.75
CA ASP A 96 0.67 5.96 -8.58
C ASP A 96 -0.26 4.95 -7.92
N LEU A 97 -0.12 4.73 -6.61
CA LEU A 97 -1.04 3.91 -5.83
C LEU A 97 -2.46 4.47 -5.94
N ALA A 98 -2.66 5.77 -5.71
CA ALA A 98 -3.97 6.39 -5.78
C ALA A 98 -4.60 6.24 -7.17
N ASN A 99 -3.84 6.55 -8.22
CA ASN A 99 -4.26 6.37 -9.61
C ASN A 99 -4.54 4.90 -9.94
N PHE A 100 -3.87 3.95 -9.29
CA PHE A 100 -4.10 2.53 -9.48
C PHE A 100 -5.41 2.07 -8.83
N VAL A 101 -5.68 2.50 -7.60
CA VAL A 101 -6.85 2.03 -6.81
C VAL A 101 -8.14 2.83 -7.06
N CYS A 102 -8.04 4.00 -7.68
CA CYS A 102 -9.19 4.87 -8.00
C CYS A 102 -9.73 4.71 -9.43
N LYS A 103 -9.19 3.76 -10.21
CA LYS A 103 -9.74 3.38 -11.53
C LYS A 103 -11.08 2.68 -11.45
#